data_AF-A0A3M7LA88-F1
#
_entry.id   AF-A0A3M7LA88-F1
#
_cell.length_a   1.000
_cell.length_b   1.000
_cell.length_c   1.000
_cell.angle_alpha   90.00
_cell.angle_beta   90.00
_cell.angle_gamma   90.00
#
_symmetry.space_group_name_H-M   'P 1'
#
loop_
_entity.id
_entity.type
_entity.pdbx_description
1 polymer ?
#
loop_
_entity_poly.entity_id
_entity_poly.type
_entity_poly.pdbx_seq_one_letter_code
_entity_poly.pdbx_strand_id
1 'polypeptide(L)'
;MGKQLKKATSVFSIKKVTIKGNEKKFENKVLNNDIGKEYIIVIAPQKFQHNFPWFSENGKGTLKNIRNYKRNDAGENGKFMFIHQGIRRVKLNQEFNFNWTILMYTFGYTENQITKTKEAFQRFAPECNFVKIASYQEATNYINTKNKDKATDDKKLREKCLVERVFIYCHGFVGKLAMGLTNRSSGDEKLDWDEKVASKLHKNAFSNSAKLYSFSCKTGLGNLEIEEENNIKKQVYEGEEYSGYSSPTTMIPTSHPVYKTITLPLLGEKSLAQQLANATGAMVHAYCSRSDYEDTLNTSDELDFMEYYEAGDGKKPKRTNNNYKYLLNKKNRKPEDVKRYDTLQKIDKKRILIDGGRFDFDGARHPVKGGTTPVGTPNDMKTYIKK
;
A
#
# COMPACT_ATOMS: atom_id res chain seq x y z
N MET A 1 -32.62 -5.73 -49.84
CA MET A 1 -33.17 -5.05 -48.64
C MET A 1 -32.02 -4.46 -47.84
N GLY A 2 -31.69 -3.19 -48.10
CA GLY A 2 -30.80 -2.40 -47.27
C GLY A 2 -31.63 -1.57 -46.28
N LYS A 3 -31.26 -1.58 -45.01
CA LYS A 3 -31.75 -0.59 -44.04
C LYS A 3 -30.58 0.26 -43.55
N GLN A 4 -30.55 1.47 -44.10
CA GLN A 4 -29.92 2.64 -43.52
C GLN A 4 -30.77 3.16 -42.34
N LEU A 5 -30.20 4.16 -41.63
CA LEU A 5 -30.78 5.05 -40.60
C LEU A 5 -30.45 4.59 -39.16
N LYS A 6 -29.97 5.43 -38.24
CA LYS A 6 -29.83 6.90 -38.19
C LYS A 6 -28.80 7.25 -37.10
N LYS A 7 -28.00 8.29 -37.34
CA LYS A 7 -27.25 9.02 -36.30
C LYS A 7 -28.23 9.62 -35.29
N ALA A 8 -27.87 9.59 -34.01
CA ALA A 8 -28.39 10.50 -32.99
C ALA A 8 -27.21 11.21 -32.30
N THR A 9 -27.30 12.53 -32.27
CA THR A 9 -26.41 13.49 -31.64
C THR A 9 -27.18 14.13 -30.48
N SER A 10 -26.65 14.14 -29.25
CA SER A 10 -26.73 15.24 -28.26
C SER A 10 -26.00 14.78 -26.97
N VAL A 11 -24.95 15.48 -26.52
CA VAL A 11 -24.89 16.68 -25.64
C VAL A 11 -25.23 16.40 -24.16
N PHE A 12 -24.16 16.51 -23.36
CA PHE A 12 -23.95 16.54 -21.90
C PHE A 12 -25.14 16.55 -20.92
N SER A 13 -25.05 15.69 -19.90
CA SER A 13 -25.15 16.14 -18.49
C SER A 13 -24.29 15.25 -17.56
N ILE A 14 -23.50 15.88 -16.70
CA ILE A 14 -22.59 15.23 -15.74
C ILE A 14 -23.41 14.80 -14.53
N LYS A 15 -23.70 13.50 -14.35
CA LYS A 15 -24.08 12.92 -13.05
C LYS A 15 -23.62 11.46 -12.96
N LYS A 16 -22.86 11.16 -11.89
CA LYS A 16 -22.27 9.88 -11.49
C LYS A 16 -21.26 9.30 -12.49
N VAL A 17 -19.99 9.28 -12.09
CA VAL A 17 -19.01 8.31 -12.60
C VAL A 17 -19.65 6.93 -12.44
N THR A 18 -20.16 6.40 -13.56
CA THR A 18 -20.66 5.05 -13.64
C THR A 18 -19.42 4.18 -13.65
N ILE A 19 -19.01 3.71 -12.47
CA ILE A 19 -18.08 2.58 -12.34
C ILE A 19 -18.83 1.40 -12.96
N LYS A 20 -18.57 1.13 -14.25
CA LYS A 20 -19.07 -0.08 -14.88
C LYS A 20 -18.51 -1.27 -14.11
N GLY A 21 -19.42 -2.05 -13.54
CA GLY A 21 -19.15 -3.24 -12.77
C GLY A 21 -18.19 -4.17 -13.51
N ASN A 22 -17.01 -4.32 -12.94
CA ASN A 22 -16.26 -5.56 -12.96
C ASN A 22 -15.84 -5.79 -11.51
N GLU A 23 -16.81 -6.21 -10.71
CA GLU A 23 -16.56 -6.86 -9.42
C GLU A 23 -15.90 -8.22 -9.70
N LYS A 24 -14.65 -8.20 -10.17
CA LYS A 24 -13.75 -9.33 -9.94
C LYS A 24 -12.94 -8.96 -8.72
N LYS A 25 -13.23 -9.64 -7.59
CA LYS A 25 -12.25 -9.81 -6.52
C LYS A 25 -10.89 -10.03 -7.17
N PHE A 26 -9.86 -9.33 -6.70
CA PHE A 26 -8.49 -9.59 -7.12
C PHE A 26 -8.17 -11.07 -6.81
N GLU A 27 -8.33 -11.95 -7.78
CA GLU A 27 -7.90 -13.33 -7.70
C GLU A 27 -6.40 -13.36 -7.99
N ASN A 28 -5.61 -13.97 -7.09
CA ASN A 28 -4.18 -14.27 -7.27
C ASN A 28 -3.92 -15.27 -8.41
N LYS A 29 -4.61 -15.19 -9.55
CA LYS A 29 -4.40 -16.10 -10.68
C LYS A 29 -3.25 -15.64 -11.56
N VAL A 30 -2.29 -16.55 -11.67
CA VAL A 30 -1.38 -16.85 -12.78
C VAL A 30 -1.28 -15.75 -13.84
N LEU A 31 -0.14 -15.07 -13.83
CA LEU A 31 0.22 -14.09 -14.84
C LEU A 31 0.59 -14.86 -16.13
N ASN A 32 0.06 -14.46 -17.29
CA ASN A 32 0.51 -15.00 -18.57
C ASN A 32 2.04 -14.81 -18.69
N ASN A 33 2.77 -15.91 -18.89
CA ASN A 33 4.22 -15.92 -18.98
C ASN A 33 4.68 -15.43 -20.36
N ASP A 34 5.37 -14.30 -20.38
CA ASP A 34 6.12 -13.86 -21.54
C ASP A 34 7.56 -13.65 -21.07
N ILE A 35 8.41 -14.64 -21.34
CA ILE A 35 9.82 -14.69 -20.91
C ILE A 35 10.61 -13.48 -21.47
N GLY A 36 10.10 -12.84 -22.53
CA GLY A 36 10.65 -11.59 -23.07
C GLY A 36 10.31 -10.33 -22.27
N LYS A 37 9.57 -10.44 -21.15
CA LYS A 37 9.13 -9.29 -20.35
C LYS A 37 9.57 -9.39 -18.89
N GLU A 38 9.72 -8.22 -18.28
CA GLU A 38 10.21 -8.10 -16.90
C GLU A 38 9.08 -7.84 -15.89
N TYR A 39 9.25 -8.43 -14.71
CA TYR A 39 8.38 -8.26 -13.56
C TYR A 39 9.19 -7.60 -12.44
N ILE A 40 8.84 -6.37 -12.10
CA ILE A 40 9.59 -5.55 -11.14
C ILE A 40 8.87 -5.52 -9.79
N ILE A 41 9.60 -5.73 -8.71
CA ILE A 41 9.16 -5.45 -7.34
C ILE A 41 10.01 -4.29 -6.81
N VAL A 42 9.35 -3.18 -6.44
CA VAL A 42 9.97 -2.03 -5.79
C VAL A 42 9.69 -2.10 -4.29
N ILE A 43 10.75 -2.11 -3.49
CA ILE A 43 10.69 -2.29 -2.03
C ILE A 43 11.26 -1.06 -1.34
N ALA A 44 10.41 -0.35 -0.61
CA ALA A 44 10.82 0.76 0.23
C ALA A 44 11.50 0.30 1.53
N PRO A 45 12.26 1.20 2.18
CA PRO A 45 12.71 0.98 3.54
C PRO A 45 11.56 1.01 4.54
N GLN A 46 11.76 0.29 5.65
CA GLN A 46 10.86 0.36 6.79
C GLN A 46 11.63 0.66 8.07
N LYS A 47 11.70 1.96 8.38
CA LYS A 47 12.45 2.51 9.51
C LYS A 47 11.57 2.84 10.71
N PHE A 48 10.26 3.01 10.52
CA PHE A 48 9.39 3.55 11.57
C PHE A 48 8.21 2.60 11.86
N GLN A 49 7.84 2.48 13.14
CA GLN A 49 6.57 1.85 13.52
C GLN A 49 5.39 2.77 13.21
N HIS A 50 4.29 2.19 12.72
CA HIS A 50 3.01 2.90 12.55
C HIS A 50 2.41 3.42 13.88
N ASN A 51 2.87 2.91 15.03
CA ASN A 51 2.41 3.30 16.37
C ASN A 51 3.35 4.29 17.08
N PHE A 52 4.31 4.91 16.38
CA PHE A 52 4.97 6.09 16.95
C PHE A 52 3.94 7.22 17.02
N PRO A 53 3.60 7.74 18.21
CA PRO A 53 2.79 8.93 18.28
C PRO A 53 3.68 10.08 17.81
N TRP A 54 3.59 10.41 16.53
CA TRP A 54 4.16 11.64 15.98
C TRP A 54 3.49 12.88 16.58
N PHE A 55 2.39 12.69 17.32
CA PHE A 55 1.82 13.62 18.29
C PHE A 55 1.45 12.85 19.56
N SER A 56 2.16 13.08 20.65
CA SER A 56 1.71 12.71 22.00
C SER A 56 1.83 13.96 22.86
N GLU A 57 0.79 14.78 22.88
CA GLU A 57 0.64 15.87 23.85
C GLU A 57 0.54 15.36 25.31
N ASN A 58 0.36 14.05 25.53
CA ASN A 58 0.19 13.50 26.88
C ASN A 58 1.32 12.53 27.24
N GLY A 59 2.42 13.11 27.71
CA GLY A 59 3.68 12.46 28.10
C GLY A 59 3.61 11.48 29.28
N LYS A 60 2.89 10.36 29.14
CA LYS A 60 2.89 9.26 30.13
C LYS A 60 3.46 7.92 29.60
N GLY A 61 4.04 7.90 28.40
CA GLY A 61 4.73 6.73 27.82
C GLY A 61 6.26 6.89 27.66
N THR A 62 6.84 7.89 28.30
CA THR A 62 8.07 8.56 27.86
C THR A 62 9.35 7.70 28.00
N LEU A 63 9.48 6.82 28.99
CA LEU A 63 10.76 6.15 29.26
C LEU A 63 11.07 4.94 28.36
N LYS A 64 10.06 4.16 27.93
CA LYS A 64 10.27 3.05 26.97
C LYS A 64 10.38 3.56 25.52
N ASN A 65 9.81 4.74 25.25
CA ASN A 65 9.79 5.37 23.93
C ASN A 65 11.05 6.19 23.61
N ILE A 66 11.81 6.68 24.60
CA ILE A 66 13.06 7.43 24.34
C ILE A 66 14.16 6.54 23.73
N ARG A 67 14.24 5.24 24.08
CA ARG A 67 15.17 4.29 23.44
C ARG A 67 14.81 4.00 21.98
N ASN A 68 13.53 3.92 21.65
CA ASN A 68 13.08 3.74 20.27
C ASN A 68 13.16 5.04 19.46
N TYR A 69 12.97 6.20 20.10
CA TYR A 69 13.13 7.53 19.50
C TYR A 69 14.58 7.77 19.04
N LYS A 70 15.58 7.30 19.80
CA LYS A 70 16.99 7.33 19.38
C LYS A 70 17.36 6.25 18.36
N ARG A 71 16.54 5.20 18.17
CA ARG A 71 16.85 4.07 17.28
C ARG A 71 16.15 4.10 15.94
N ASN A 72 15.05 4.85 15.78
CA ASN A 72 14.29 4.94 14.52
C ASN A 72 14.18 3.56 13.85
N ASP A 73 13.62 2.57 14.56
CA ASP A 73 13.47 1.23 14.00
C ASP A 73 12.01 0.79 14.06
N ALA A 74 11.55 0.18 12.97
CA ALA A 74 10.27 -0.49 12.98
C ALA A 74 10.36 -1.65 13.98
N GLY A 75 9.26 -1.98 14.63
CA GLY A 75 9.26 -3.06 15.63
C GLY A 75 9.69 -4.37 15.01
N GLU A 76 10.02 -5.32 15.87
CA GLU A 76 10.47 -6.66 15.48
C GLU A 76 9.65 -7.24 14.31
N ASN A 77 8.32 -7.20 14.37
CA ASN A 77 7.45 -7.73 13.31
C ASN A 77 7.24 -6.80 12.10
N GLY A 78 7.57 -5.51 12.22
CA GLY A 78 7.32 -4.49 11.21
C GLY A 78 8.48 -4.28 10.24
N LYS A 79 9.73 -4.51 10.68
CA LYS A 79 10.95 -4.16 9.92
C LYS A 79 10.96 -4.66 8.47
N PHE A 80 10.45 -5.87 8.24
CA PHE A 80 10.51 -6.53 6.94
C PHE A 80 9.16 -6.61 6.23
N MET A 81 8.13 -5.88 6.65
CA MET A 81 6.77 -6.04 6.12
C MET A 81 6.67 -5.91 4.59
N PHE A 82 7.38 -4.94 4.00
CA PHE A 82 7.41 -4.74 2.54
C PHE A 82 8.19 -5.86 1.83
N ILE A 83 9.33 -6.25 2.40
CA ILE A 83 10.17 -7.33 1.92
C ILE A 83 9.40 -8.65 1.91
N HIS A 84 8.71 -8.98 3.01
CA HIS A 84 7.89 -10.18 3.14
C HIS A 84 6.79 -10.24 2.07
N GLN A 85 6.15 -9.13 1.74
CA GLN A 85 5.16 -9.11 0.65
C GLN A 85 5.79 -9.33 -0.73
N GLY A 86 6.97 -8.77 -0.97
CA GLY A 86 7.74 -9.06 -2.18
C GLY A 86 8.09 -10.55 -2.28
N ILE A 87 8.63 -11.16 -1.23
CA ILE A 87 8.97 -12.59 -1.20
C ILE A 87 7.72 -13.44 -1.44
N ARG A 88 6.61 -13.11 -0.76
CA ARG A 88 5.31 -13.78 -0.96
C ARG A 88 4.88 -13.74 -2.43
N ARG A 89 5.04 -12.58 -3.09
CA ARG A 89 4.69 -12.40 -4.51
C ARG A 89 5.48 -13.36 -5.38
N VAL A 90 6.80 -13.44 -5.19
CA VAL A 90 7.66 -14.34 -5.97
C VAL A 90 7.31 -15.80 -5.68
N LYS A 91 7.20 -16.19 -4.40
CA LYS A 91 6.85 -17.56 -3.98
C LYS A 91 5.56 -18.07 -4.62
N LEU A 92 4.50 -17.26 -4.64
CA LEU A 92 3.22 -17.66 -5.23
C LEU A 92 3.26 -17.80 -6.76
N ASN A 93 4.32 -17.32 -7.40
CA ASN A 93 4.48 -17.35 -8.85
C ASN A 93 5.74 -18.11 -9.27
N GLN A 94 6.33 -18.89 -8.36
CA GLN A 94 7.60 -19.60 -8.57
C GLN A 94 7.53 -20.60 -9.74
N GLU A 95 6.34 -21.17 -10.00
CA GLU A 95 6.13 -22.15 -11.08
C GLU A 95 6.19 -21.54 -12.49
N PHE A 96 6.10 -20.20 -12.61
CA PHE A 96 6.08 -19.52 -13.91
C PHE A 96 7.45 -19.03 -14.37
N ASN A 97 8.49 -19.14 -13.54
CA ASN A 97 9.85 -18.72 -13.87
C ASN A 97 9.93 -17.31 -14.51
N PHE A 98 9.17 -16.36 -13.96
CA PHE A 98 9.19 -14.99 -14.48
C PHE A 98 10.57 -14.36 -14.33
N ASN A 99 10.91 -13.48 -15.27
CA ASN A 99 12.08 -12.63 -15.18
C ASN A 99 11.86 -11.53 -14.13
N TRP A 100 12.13 -11.89 -12.87
CA TRP A 100 11.96 -11.04 -11.71
C TRP A 100 13.15 -10.10 -11.53
N THR A 101 12.85 -8.81 -11.35
CA THR A 101 13.80 -7.85 -10.81
C THR A 101 13.28 -7.28 -9.49
N ILE A 102 14.13 -7.34 -8.46
CA ILE A 102 13.89 -6.75 -7.15
C ILE A 102 14.69 -5.45 -7.06
N LEU A 103 13.99 -4.31 -7.09
CA LEU A 103 14.55 -2.99 -6.83
C LEU A 103 14.38 -2.67 -5.34
N MET A 104 15.46 -2.81 -4.58
CA MET A 104 15.43 -2.61 -3.13
C MET A 104 16.15 -1.33 -2.73
N TYR A 105 15.41 -0.41 -2.12
CA TYR A 105 16.02 0.72 -1.42
C TYR A 105 16.83 0.23 -0.22
N THR A 106 18.11 0.60 -0.16
CA THR A 106 19.04 0.11 0.88
C THR A 106 19.01 0.95 2.16
N PHE A 107 18.55 2.21 2.07
CA PHE A 107 18.49 3.11 3.21
C PHE A 107 17.76 2.47 4.40
N GLY A 108 18.35 2.48 5.59
CA GLY A 108 17.70 1.93 6.80
C GLY A 108 17.71 0.40 6.93
N TYR A 109 18.35 -0.33 6.01
CA TYR A 109 18.69 -1.74 6.17
C TYR A 109 20.20 -1.94 6.31
N THR A 110 20.60 -2.93 7.11
CA THR A 110 22.02 -3.36 7.19
C THR A 110 22.38 -4.25 6.01
N GLU A 111 23.68 -4.44 5.75
CA GLU A 111 24.14 -5.40 4.73
C GLU A 111 23.72 -6.85 5.03
N ASN A 112 23.66 -7.25 6.31
CA ASN A 112 23.16 -8.55 6.71
C ASN A 112 21.67 -8.72 6.34
N GLN A 113 20.86 -7.70 6.63
CA GLN A 113 19.44 -7.67 6.27
C GLN A 113 19.22 -7.73 4.75
N ILE A 114 20.01 -6.98 3.98
CA ILE A 114 19.93 -6.98 2.51
C ILE A 114 20.35 -8.34 1.95
N THR A 115 21.43 -8.93 2.48
CA THR A 115 21.92 -10.26 2.05
C THR A 115 20.88 -11.34 2.29
N LYS A 116 20.30 -11.39 3.50
CA LYS A 116 19.25 -12.35 3.85
C LYS A 116 17.96 -12.15 3.06
N THR A 117 17.64 -10.90 2.72
CA THR A 117 16.54 -10.58 1.81
C THR A 117 16.79 -11.15 0.42
N LYS A 118 18.00 -10.96 -0.14
CA LYS A 118 18.38 -11.53 -1.43
C LYS A 118 18.28 -13.06 -1.42
N GLU A 119 18.84 -13.72 -0.39
CA GLU A 119 18.75 -15.18 -0.20
C GLU A 119 17.28 -15.67 -0.22
N ALA A 120 16.38 -14.95 0.46
CA ALA A 120 14.97 -15.32 0.51
C ALA A 120 14.27 -15.22 -0.86
N PHE A 121 14.58 -14.20 -1.66
CA PHE A 121 14.07 -14.10 -3.04
C PHE A 121 14.63 -15.22 -3.92
N GLN A 122 15.95 -15.46 -3.86
CA GLN A 122 16.63 -16.47 -4.68
C GLN A 122 16.20 -17.90 -4.37
N ARG A 123 15.63 -18.16 -3.18
CA ARG A 123 15.01 -19.45 -2.85
C ARG A 123 13.84 -19.82 -3.75
N PHE A 124 13.10 -18.83 -4.26
CA PHE A 124 11.91 -19.03 -5.10
C PHE A 124 12.10 -18.57 -6.54
N ALA A 125 13.09 -17.71 -6.80
CA ALA A 125 13.51 -17.31 -8.14
C ALA A 125 15.04 -17.18 -8.18
N PRO A 126 15.78 -18.29 -8.40
CA PRO A 126 17.25 -18.31 -8.34
C PRO A 126 17.92 -17.25 -9.22
N GLU A 127 17.35 -17.05 -10.41
CA GLU A 127 17.83 -16.11 -11.43
C GLU A 127 17.28 -14.68 -11.28
N CYS A 128 16.56 -14.37 -10.19
CA CYS A 128 16.03 -13.02 -10.01
C CYS A 128 17.17 -12.00 -9.94
N ASN A 129 17.02 -10.88 -10.65
CA ASN A 129 17.95 -9.78 -10.57
C ASN A 129 17.69 -8.98 -9.31
N PHE A 130 18.70 -8.85 -8.44
CA PHE A 130 18.58 -8.11 -7.19
C PHE A 130 19.40 -6.82 -7.27
N VAL A 131 18.70 -5.69 -7.38
CA VAL A 131 19.30 -4.39 -7.63
C VAL A 131 19.12 -3.52 -6.39
N LYS A 132 20.24 -3.21 -5.75
CA LYS A 132 20.31 -2.21 -4.69
C LYS A 132 20.16 -0.82 -5.31
N ILE A 133 19.23 -0.02 -4.76
CA ILE A 133 19.02 1.37 -5.18
C ILE A 133 19.09 2.33 -3.97
N ALA A 134 19.56 3.55 -4.20
CA ALA A 134 19.74 4.58 -3.19
C ALA A 134 18.83 5.80 -3.38
N SER A 135 18.11 5.89 -4.51
CA SER A 135 17.30 7.07 -4.86
C SER A 135 16.15 6.73 -5.80
N TYR A 136 15.18 7.65 -5.92
CA TYR A 136 14.15 7.53 -6.96
C TYR A 136 14.77 7.58 -8.35
N GLN A 137 15.86 8.35 -8.56
CA GLN A 137 16.51 8.47 -9.85
C GLN A 137 17.00 7.10 -10.31
N GLU A 138 17.71 6.37 -9.44
CA GLU A 138 18.19 5.02 -9.74
C GLU A 138 17.04 4.05 -10.04
N ALA A 139 15.93 4.16 -9.31
CA ALA A 139 14.75 3.35 -9.55
C ALA A 139 14.10 3.66 -10.91
N THR A 140 13.90 4.94 -11.23
CA THR A 140 13.32 5.37 -12.52
C THR A 140 14.25 5.05 -13.68
N ASN A 141 15.56 5.25 -13.53
CA ASN A 141 16.58 4.88 -14.51
C ASN A 141 16.48 3.39 -14.82
N TYR A 142 16.47 2.55 -13.78
CA TYR A 142 16.33 1.12 -13.99
C TYR A 142 15.02 0.76 -14.69
N ILE A 143 13.88 1.30 -14.24
CA ILE A 143 12.59 0.99 -14.88
C ILE A 143 12.60 1.41 -16.35
N ASN A 144 13.24 2.53 -16.69
CA ASN A 144 13.25 3.04 -18.06
C ASN A 144 14.33 2.41 -18.96
N THR A 145 15.41 1.88 -18.41
CA THR A 145 16.58 1.44 -19.20
C THR A 145 17.15 0.08 -18.81
N LYS A 146 16.65 -0.57 -17.76
CA LYS A 146 17.24 -1.78 -17.15
C LYS A 146 18.65 -1.55 -16.56
N ASN A 147 19.06 -0.29 -16.40
CA ASN A 147 20.31 0.10 -15.75
C ASN A 147 20.05 1.28 -14.80
N LYS A 148 20.34 1.10 -13.51
CA LYS A 148 20.06 2.11 -12.48
C LYS A 148 20.94 3.37 -12.61
N ASP A 149 22.11 3.25 -13.22
CA ASP A 149 23.10 4.32 -13.33
C ASP A 149 22.95 5.11 -14.65
N LYS A 150 22.17 4.61 -15.62
CA LYS A 150 21.94 5.27 -16.91
C LYS A 150 20.62 6.02 -16.94
N ALA A 151 20.70 7.31 -17.27
CA ALA A 151 19.55 8.14 -17.58
C ALA A 151 18.78 7.64 -18.81
N THR A 152 17.58 8.17 -18.99
CA THR A 152 16.47 7.69 -19.83
C THR A 152 16.70 7.66 -21.35
N ASP A 153 17.90 8.00 -21.82
CA ASP A 153 18.20 8.11 -23.24
C ASP A 153 18.65 6.78 -23.90
N ASP A 154 18.96 5.74 -23.12
CA ASP A 154 19.32 4.41 -23.64
C ASP A 154 18.09 3.51 -23.87
N LYS A 155 17.21 3.95 -24.78
CA LYS A 155 15.92 3.28 -25.10
C LYS A 155 16.09 1.83 -25.60
N LYS A 156 17.27 1.48 -26.13
CA LYS A 156 17.58 0.18 -26.74
C LYS A 156 17.50 -0.99 -25.78
N LEU A 157 17.73 -0.77 -24.48
CA LEU A 157 17.71 -1.85 -23.49
C LEU A 157 16.28 -2.33 -23.17
N ARG A 158 15.29 -1.43 -23.22
CA ARG A 158 13.88 -1.79 -22.98
C ARG A 158 13.17 -2.33 -24.21
N GLU A 159 13.62 -2.00 -25.42
CA GLU A 159 13.12 -2.60 -26.66
C GLU A 159 13.21 -4.13 -26.66
N LYS A 160 14.19 -4.71 -25.96
CA LYS A 160 14.38 -6.16 -25.83
C LYS A 160 13.63 -6.80 -24.67
N CYS A 161 13.28 -6.04 -23.63
CA CYS A 161 12.76 -6.55 -22.37
C CYS A 161 11.87 -5.50 -21.71
N LEU A 162 10.62 -5.42 -22.19
CA LEU A 162 9.61 -4.47 -21.71
C LEU A 162 9.11 -4.87 -20.32
N VAL A 163 8.71 -3.87 -19.53
CA VAL A 163 8.10 -4.07 -18.22
C VAL A 163 6.64 -4.52 -18.40
N GLU A 164 6.29 -5.70 -17.87
CA GLU A 164 4.92 -6.23 -17.87
C GLU A 164 4.21 -5.97 -16.54
N ARG A 165 4.94 -6.06 -15.42
CA ARG A 165 4.38 -5.85 -14.09
C ARG A 165 5.30 -5.03 -13.22
N VAL A 166 4.71 -4.14 -12.44
CA VAL A 166 5.40 -3.46 -11.33
C VAL A 166 4.57 -3.62 -10.06
N PHE A 167 5.20 -4.09 -8.98
CA PHE A 167 4.61 -4.15 -7.65
C PHE A 167 5.37 -3.20 -6.74
N ILE A 168 4.69 -2.24 -6.12
CA ILE A 168 5.31 -1.25 -5.24
C ILE A 168 4.83 -1.49 -3.82
N TYR A 169 5.76 -1.81 -2.92
CA TYR A 169 5.52 -1.99 -1.50
C TYR A 169 6.22 -0.88 -0.71
N CYS A 170 5.44 0.11 -0.27
CA CYS A 170 5.94 1.27 0.45
C CYS A 170 4.88 1.94 1.32
N HIS A 171 5.30 2.96 2.06
CA HIS A 171 4.38 3.91 2.70
C HIS A 171 3.80 4.89 1.67
N GLY A 172 2.73 5.57 2.05
CA GLY A 172 2.09 6.54 1.17
C GLY A 172 1.31 7.62 1.87
N PHE A 173 1.17 8.72 1.14
CA PHE A 173 0.27 9.82 1.43
C PHE A 173 -0.52 10.14 0.16
N VAL A 174 -1.52 11.02 0.29
CA VAL A 174 -2.21 11.54 -0.89
C VAL A 174 -1.18 12.22 -1.80
N GLY A 175 -1.15 11.81 -3.08
CA GLY A 175 -0.23 12.37 -4.08
C GLY A 175 1.23 11.92 -3.99
N LYS A 176 1.60 10.99 -3.07
CA LYS A 176 3.00 10.62 -2.85
C LYS A 176 3.19 9.15 -2.45
N LEU A 177 4.15 8.45 -3.09
CA LEU A 177 4.76 7.23 -2.57
C LEU A 177 5.91 7.64 -1.64
N ALA A 178 5.72 7.44 -0.34
CA ALA A 178 6.64 7.91 0.70
C ALA A 178 7.73 6.86 0.98
N MET A 179 8.67 6.71 0.05
CA MET A 179 9.76 5.75 0.18
C MET A 179 10.68 6.09 1.36
N GLY A 180 10.95 7.36 1.65
CA GLY A 180 11.85 7.74 2.74
C GLY A 180 11.20 7.80 4.11
N LEU A 181 9.87 8.03 4.15
CA LEU A 181 9.05 8.26 5.34
C LEU A 181 9.77 9.08 6.44
N THR A 182 10.41 10.20 6.08
CA THR A 182 11.19 11.03 7.01
C THR A 182 10.36 12.14 7.66
N ASN A 183 9.40 12.73 6.92
CA ASN A 183 8.47 13.77 7.41
C ASN A 183 7.21 13.84 6.53
N ARG A 184 6.02 13.96 7.14
CA ARG A 184 4.71 14.06 6.45
C ARG A 184 4.64 15.33 5.57
N SER A 185 5.34 16.40 5.96
CA SER A 185 5.21 17.73 5.33
C SER A 185 6.21 18.00 4.20
N SER A 186 7.47 17.58 4.33
CA SER A 186 8.50 17.79 3.28
C SER A 186 8.68 16.56 2.37
N GLY A 187 8.42 15.35 2.88
CA GLY A 187 8.90 14.11 2.26
C GLY A 187 10.42 14.03 2.20
N ASP A 188 10.92 13.01 1.51
CA ASP A 188 12.32 12.82 1.16
C ASP A 188 12.50 13.03 -0.34
N GLU A 189 13.07 14.18 -0.72
CA GLU A 189 13.28 14.56 -2.12
C GLU A 189 14.24 13.62 -2.87
N LYS A 190 14.97 12.73 -2.21
CA LYS A 190 15.84 11.74 -2.87
C LYS A 190 15.15 10.40 -3.05
N LEU A 191 14.17 10.07 -2.20
CA LEU A 191 13.56 8.74 -2.16
C LEU A 191 12.13 8.73 -2.68
N ASP A 192 11.31 9.73 -2.33
CA ASP A 192 9.87 9.72 -2.55
C ASP A 192 9.49 9.91 -4.02
N TRP A 193 8.34 9.35 -4.41
CA TRP A 193 7.79 9.55 -5.75
C TRP A 193 6.51 10.37 -5.66
N ASP A 194 6.53 11.52 -6.30
CA ASP A 194 5.37 12.39 -6.52
C ASP A 194 5.05 12.46 -8.03
N GLU A 195 4.22 13.42 -8.44
CA GLU A 195 3.92 13.66 -9.85
C GLU A 195 5.17 13.96 -10.70
N LYS A 196 6.16 14.69 -10.14
CA LYS A 196 7.40 15.03 -10.86
C LYS A 196 8.28 13.81 -11.08
N VAL A 197 8.23 12.82 -10.18
CA VAL A 197 8.93 11.55 -10.35
C VAL A 197 8.15 10.63 -11.29
N ALA A 198 6.82 10.57 -11.17
CA ALA A 198 5.98 9.77 -12.05
C ALA A 198 6.15 10.17 -13.52
N SER A 199 6.28 11.47 -13.81
CA SER A 199 6.49 11.98 -15.18
C SER A 199 7.85 11.61 -15.78
N LYS A 200 8.81 11.13 -14.98
CA LYS A 200 10.10 10.61 -15.46
C LYS A 200 10.02 9.16 -15.95
N LEU A 201 8.90 8.47 -15.73
CA LEU A 201 8.70 7.14 -16.29
C LEU A 201 8.29 7.24 -17.76
N HIS A 202 8.89 6.42 -18.61
CA HIS A 202 8.65 6.47 -20.04
C HIS A 202 7.74 5.33 -20.48
N LYS A 203 6.65 5.66 -21.16
CA LYS A 203 5.70 4.68 -21.74
C LYS A 203 6.38 3.58 -22.56
N ASN A 204 7.43 3.88 -23.33
CA ASN A 204 8.11 2.89 -24.17
C ASN A 204 8.92 1.85 -23.37
N ALA A 205 9.11 2.03 -22.06
CA ALA A 205 9.69 1.01 -21.20
C ALA A 205 8.69 -0.10 -20.85
N PHE A 206 7.39 0.15 -21.04
CA PHE A 206 6.31 -0.74 -20.63
C PHE A 206 5.67 -1.44 -21.83
N SER A 207 5.21 -2.67 -21.61
CA SER A 207 4.39 -3.38 -22.58
C SER A 207 3.00 -2.74 -22.69
N ASN A 208 2.30 -2.97 -23.81
CA ASN A 208 0.92 -2.49 -23.99
C ASN A 208 -0.08 -3.12 -23.01
N SER A 209 0.27 -4.25 -22.39
CA SER A 209 -0.53 -4.96 -21.39
C SER A 209 -0.04 -4.74 -19.96
N ALA A 210 0.89 -3.79 -19.77
CA ALA A 210 1.55 -3.59 -18.49
C ALA A 210 0.56 -3.21 -17.39
N LYS A 211 0.84 -3.70 -16.17
CA LYS A 211 0.07 -3.38 -14.96
C LYS A 211 0.98 -2.99 -13.82
N LEU A 212 0.59 -1.95 -13.09
CA LEU A 212 1.28 -1.50 -11.89
C LEU A 212 0.34 -1.66 -10.69
N TYR A 213 0.86 -2.19 -9.60
CA TYR A 213 0.14 -2.38 -8.34
C TYR A 213 0.82 -1.57 -7.25
N SER A 214 0.13 -0.55 -6.74
CA SER A 214 0.58 0.21 -5.59
C SER A 214 -0.06 -0.35 -4.32
N PHE A 215 0.77 -0.97 -3.46
CA PHE A 215 0.39 -1.36 -2.09
C PHE A 215 0.77 -0.27 -1.08
N SER A 216 0.75 0.98 -1.54
CA SER A 216 0.99 2.16 -0.73
C SER A 216 -0.34 2.75 -0.27
N CYS A 217 -0.33 3.41 0.89
CA CYS A 217 -1.49 4.13 1.40
C CYS A 217 -1.90 5.24 0.43
N LYS A 218 -3.21 5.36 0.15
CA LYS A 218 -3.84 6.53 -0.47
C LYS A 218 -3.31 6.93 -1.86
N THR A 219 -2.58 6.07 -2.57
CA THR A 219 -2.05 6.41 -3.91
C THR A 219 -3.15 6.70 -4.93
N GLY A 220 -4.33 6.09 -4.76
CA GLY A 220 -5.51 6.33 -5.60
C GLY A 220 -6.35 7.56 -5.19
N LEU A 221 -5.97 8.24 -4.10
CA LEU A 221 -6.64 9.44 -3.63
C LEU A 221 -5.92 10.67 -4.18
N GLY A 222 -6.67 11.63 -4.72
CA GLY A 222 -6.12 12.87 -5.28
C GLY A 222 -6.56 14.14 -4.57
N ASN A 223 -7.43 14.02 -3.56
CA ASN A 223 -7.83 15.16 -2.74
C ASN A 223 -6.99 15.23 -1.47
N LEU A 224 -6.10 16.23 -1.44
CA LEU A 224 -5.16 16.48 -0.33
C LEU A 224 -5.87 16.85 0.99
N GLU A 225 -7.14 17.24 0.95
CA GLU A 225 -7.93 17.53 2.15
C GLU A 225 -8.39 16.25 2.88
N ILE A 226 -8.35 15.09 2.22
CA ILE A 226 -8.81 13.82 2.79
C ILE A 226 -7.64 13.08 3.44
N GLU A 227 -7.44 13.31 4.74
CA GLU A 227 -6.38 12.66 5.51
C GLU A 227 -6.87 11.51 6.38
N GLU A 228 -7.86 11.72 7.23
CA GLU A 228 -8.38 10.68 8.14
C GLU A 228 -9.87 10.40 7.92
N GLU A 229 -10.61 11.40 7.47
CA GLU A 229 -12.04 11.31 7.18
C GLU A 229 -12.33 11.93 5.82
N ASN A 230 -13.14 11.25 5.02
CA ASN A 230 -13.71 11.79 3.78
C ASN A 230 -14.98 12.61 4.04
N ASN A 231 -15.45 12.64 5.29
CA ASN A 231 -16.67 13.34 5.69
C ASN A 231 -16.29 14.44 6.68
N ILE A 232 -16.37 15.70 6.27
CA ILE A 232 -16.07 16.84 7.14
C ILE A 232 -17.37 17.47 7.65
N LYS A 233 -17.38 17.91 8.92
CA LYS A 233 -18.44 18.76 9.45
C LYS A 233 -18.18 20.20 9.01
N LYS A 234 -19.01 20.72 8.11
CA LYS A 234 -18.95 22.11 7.68
C LYS A 234 -20.07 22.89 8.34
N GLN A 235 -19.72 24.05 8.90
CA GLN A 235 -20.71 25.03 9.35
C GLN A 235 -21.41 25.62 8.12
N VAL A 236 -22.74 25.61 8.15
CA VAL A 236 -23.60 26.19 7.13
C VAL A 236 -24.57 27.13 7.85
N TYR A 237 -24.80 28.29 7.28
CA TYR A 237 -25.85 29.20 7.73
C TYR A 237 -27.11 28.84 6.94
N GLU A 238 -28.15 28.38 7.63
CA GLU A 238 -29.47 28.20 7.03
C GLU A 238 -30.23 29.53 7.07
N GLY A 239 -30.65 30.01 5.89
CA GLY A 239 -31.52 31.17 5.73
C GLY A 239 -30.88 32.34 4.98
N GLU A 240 -31.00 32.35 3.66
CA GLU A 240 -31.27 33.57 2.89
C GLU A 240 -32.30 33.23 1.80
N GLU A 241 -33.58 33.34 2.14
CA GLU A 241 -34.57 33.73 1.12
C GLU A 241 -34.35 35.21 0.88
N TYR A 242 -33.88 35.55 -0.32
CA TYR A 242 -33.77 36.92 -0.79
C TYR A 242 -35.19 37.46 -1.04
N SER A 243 -35.86 37.95 0.00
CA SER A 243 -37.05 38.80 -0.19
C SER A 243 -36.59 40.25 -0.27
N GLY A 244 -36.76 40.87 -1.42
CA GLY A 244 -36.35 42.25 -1.68
C GLY A 244 -36.98 43.28 -0.73
N TYR A 245 -36.28 44.42 -0.67
CA TYR A 245 -36.64 45.73 -0.11
C TYR A 245 -36.32 46.08 1.36
N SER A 246 -35.28 46.94 1.45
CA SER A 246 -35.11 48.15 2.29
C SER A 246 -34.98 48.06 3.81
N SER A 247 -33.74 48.18 4.32
CA SER A 247 -33.24 49.35 5.11
C SER A 247 -31.77 49.12 5.55
N PRO A 248 -30.91 50.15 5.69
CA PRO A 248 -29.53 49.98 6.13
C PRO A 248 -29.44 50.09 7.66
N THR A 249 -29.73 48.99 8.35
CA THR A 249 -29.36 48.79 9.75
C THR A 249 -28.49 47.55 9.86
N THR A 250 -27.39 47.67 10.58
CA THR A 250 -26.37 46.63 10.80
C THR A 250 -27.04 45.34 11.29
N MET A 251 -27.29 44.41 10.37
CA MET A 251 -27.90 43.12 10.70
C MET A 251 -26.85 42.22 11.36
N ILE A 252 -27.02 41.98 12.66
CA ILE A 252 -26.36 40.88 13.36
C ILE A 252 -27.06 39.59 12.88
N PRO A 253 -26.36 38.64 12.25
CA PRO A 253 -26.99 37.39 11.82
C PRO A 253 -27.56 36.67 13.04
N THR A 254 -28.88 36.48 13.07
CA THR A 254 -29.60 35.75 14.14
C THR A 254 -29.63 34.23 13.92
N SER A 255 -29.07 33.75 12.80
CA SER A 255 -29.07 32.33 12.47
C SER A 255 -28.04 31.57 13.30
N HIS A 256 -28.50 30.52 13.97
CA HIS A 256 -27.63 29.59 14.69
C HIS A 256 -26.82 28.78 13.67
N PRO A 257 -25.52 28.54 13.91
CA PRO A 257 -24.72 27.73 13.01
C PRO A 257 -25.23 26.28 12.99
N VAL A 258 -25.62 25.80 11.81
CA VAL A 258 -25.98 24.38 11.60
C VAL A 258 -24.78 23.67 10.98
N TYR A 259 -24.40 22.53 11.55
CA TYR A 259 -23.30 21.73 10.99
C TYR A 259 -23.87 20.65 10.07
N LYS A 260 -23.41 20.61 8.82
CA LYS A 260 -23.73 19.55 7.87
C LYS A 260 -22.48 18.70 7.62
N THR A 261 -22.68 17.38 7.53
CA THR A 261 -21.63 16.47 7.10
C THR A 261 -21.54 16.49 5.58
N ILE A 262 -20.38 16.84 5.04
CA ILE A 262 -20.13 16.89 3.60
C ILE A 262 -19.09 15.84 3.26
N THR A 263 -19.39 15.00 2.27
CA THR A 263 -18.42 14.08 1.68
C THR A 263 -17.55 14.81 0.68
N LEU A 264 -16.23 14.78 0.88
CA LEU A 264 -15.27 15.38 -0.01
C LEU A 264 -15.13 14.55 -1.31
N PRO A 265 -14.92 15.18 -2.47
CA PRO A 265 -14.65 14.44 -3.69
C PRO A 265 -13.29 13.75 -3.58
N LEU A 266 -13.17 12.49 -4.01
CA LEU A 266 -11.89 11.75 -3.96
C LEU A 266 -10.83 12.30 -4.93
N LEU A 267 -11.27 13.03 -5.97
CA LEU A 267 -10.42 13.60 -7.02
C LEU A 267 -9.44 12.59 -7.62
N GLY A 268 -9.89 11.36 -7.92
CA GLY A 268 -9.03 10.28 -8.43
C GLY A 268 -8.20 10.63 -9.67
N GLU A 269 -8.68 11.59 -10.47
CA GLU A 269 -7.96 12.11 -11.64
C GLU A 269 -6.70 12.92 -11.32
N LYS A 270 -6.64 13.47 -10.10
CA LYS A 270 -5.47 14.15 -9.55
C LYS A 270 -4.58 13.20 -8.73
N SER A 271 -4.97 11.93 -8.62
CA SER A 271 -4.22 10.96 -7.81
C SER A 271 -2.89 10.61 -8.47
N LEU A 272 -1.91 10.25 -7.65
CA LEU A 272 -0.63 9.75 -8.15
C LEU A 272 -0.80 8.48 -8.99
N ALA A 273 -1.80 7.64 -8.68
CA ALA A 273 -2.13 6.48 -9.50
C ALA A 273 -2.50 6.86 -10.94
N GLN A 274 -3.28 7.93 -11.12
CA GLN A 274 -3.61 8.44 -12.46
C GLN A 274 -2.38 9.01 -13.17
N GLN A 275 -1.50 9.72 -12.44
CA GLN A 275 -0.26 10.24 -13.01
C GLN A 275 0.68 9.13 -13.49
N LEU A 276 0.82 8.06 -12.70
CA LEU A 276 1.56 6.86 -13.10
C LEU A 276 0.94 6.20 -14.35
N ALA A 277 -0.39 6.10 -14.42
CA ALA A 277 -1.07 5.51 -15.58
C ALA A 277 -0.83 6.35 -16.85
N ASN A 278 -0.89 7.67 -16.72
CA ASN A 278 -0.64 8.60 -17.83
C ASN A 278 0.80 8.51 -18.35
N ALA A 279 1.79 8.53 -17.45
CA ALA A 279 3.20 8.51 -17.80
C ALA A 279 3.65 7.17 -18.42
N THR A 280 3.21 6.06 -17.82
CA THR A 280 3.65 4.71 -18.22
C THR A 280 2.79 4.10 -19.33
N GLY A 281 1.56 4.57 -19.52
CA GLY A 281 0.56 3.89 -20.35
C GLY A 281 0.06 2.56 -19.77
N ALA A 282 0.54 2.16 -18.59
CA ALA A 282 0.11 0.95 -17.91
C ALA A 282 -1.23 1.13 -17.19
N MET A 283 -1.92 0.02 -16.93
CA MET A 283 -3.05 0.01 -16.02
C MET A 283 -2.55 0.02 -14.57
N VAL A 284 -2.98 1.00 -13.77
CA VAL A 284 -2.55 1.14 -12.38
C VAL A 284 -3.66 0.71 -11.43
N HIS A 285 -3.34 -0.13 -10.45
CA HIS A 285 -4.21 -0.51 -9.35
C HIS A 285 -3.69 0.07 -8.04
N ALA A 286 -4.53 0.80 -7.31
CA ALA A 286 -4.11 1.50 -6.09
C ALA A 286 -5.27 1.62 -5.09
N TYR A 287 -4.94 1.60 -3.79
CA TYR A 287 -5.91 1.89 -2.74
C TYR A 287 -6.17 3.40 -2.61
N CYS A 288 -7.43 3.76 -2.37
CA CYS A 288 -7.80 5.10 -1.89
C CYS A 288 -7.64 5.23 -0.37
N SER A 289 -7.62 4.11 0.35
CA SER A 289 -7.39 4.04 1.79
C SER A 289 -5.95 3.66 2.14
N ARG A 290 -5.65 3.54 3.44
CA ARG A 290 -4.40 2.98 3.94
C ARG A 290 -4.22 1.56 3.40
N SER A 291 -2.98 1.19 3.13
CA SER A 291 -2.62 -0.21 2.94
C SER A 291 -2.31 -0.81 4.31
N ASP A 292 -2.98 -1.90 4.67
CA ASP A 292 -2.84 -2.57 5.95
C ASP A 292 -1.93 -3.80 5.83
N TYR A 293 -0.83 -3.74 6.57
CA TYR A 293 0.22 -4.76 6.65
C TYR A 293 0.22 -5.53 7.97
N GLU A 294 -0.64 -5.17 8.93
CA GLU A 294 -0.58 -5.69 10.31
C GLU A 294 -0.80 -7.20 10.36
N ASP A 295 -1.72 -7.71 9.53
CA ASP A 295 -2.11 -9.12 9.51
C ASP A 295 -1.25 -10.00 8.58
N THR A 296 -0.15 -9.48 8.03
CA THR A 296 0.55 -10.14 6.89
C THR A 296 1.38 -11.36 7.30
N LEU A 297 2.01 -11.36 8.47
CA LEU A 297 2.74 -12.51 9.02
C LEU A 297 1.82 -13.43 9.83
N ASN A 298 0.93 -12.83 10.61
CA ASN A 298 -0.13 -13.51 11.34
C ASN A 298 -1.35 -12.64 11.35
N THR A 299 -2.53 -13.22 11.18
CA THR A 299 -3.77 -12.48 11.39
C THR A 299 -3.99 -12.25 12.88
N SER A 300 -4.76 -11.20 13.21
CA SER A 300 -5.25 -10.97 14.57
C SER A 300 -5.93 -12.20 15.17
N ASP A 301 -6.68 -12.96 14.36
CA ASP A 301 -7.32 -14.22 14.77
C ASP A 301 -6.30 -15.32 15.12
N GLU A 302 -5.23 -15.48 14.34
CA GLU A 302 -4.16 -16.44 14.66
C GLU A 302 -3.41 -16.07 15.93
N LEU A 303 -3.16 -14.77 16.14
CA LEU A 303 -2.51 -14.26 17.36
C LEU A 303 -3.41 -14.49 18.58
N ASP A 304 -4.70 -14.14 18.49
CA ASP A 304 -5.68 -14.37 19.55
C ASP A 304 -5.77 -15.85 19.90
N PHE A 305 -5.86 -16.72 18.88
CA PHE A 305 -5.90 -18.17 19.07
C PHE A 305 -4.66 -18.69 19.81
N MET A 306 -3.45 -18.31 19.37
CA MET A 306 -2.20 -18.76 20.02
C MET A 306 -2.11 -18.27 21.46
N GLU A 307 -2.43 -17.00 21.72
CA GLU A 307 -2.35 -16.44 23.08
C GLU A 307 -3.31 -17.14 24.04
N TYR A 308 -4.55 -17.42 23.61
CA TYR A 308 -5.53 -18.13 24.44
C TYR A 308 -5.19 -19.61 24.63
N TYR A 309 -4.65 -20.26 23.59
CA TYR A 309 -4.14 -21.62 23.73
C TYR A 309 -3.05 -21.67 24.79
N GLU A 310 -2.02 -20.81 24.69
CA GLU A 310 -0.92 -20.77 25.66
C GLU A 310 -1.35 -20.29 27.06
N ALA A 311 -2.40 -19.46 27.14
CA ALA A 311 -2.96 -19.03 28.41
C ALA A 311 -3.58 -20.19 29.20
N GLY A 312 -4.17 -21.17 28.50
CA GLY A 312 -4.59 -22.43 29.13
C GLY A 312 -3.41 -23.23 29.69
N ASP A 313 -2.18 -22.99 29.22
CA ASP A 313 -0.93 -23.56 29.75
C ASP A 313 -0.26 -22.68 30.82
N GLY A 314 -0.96 -21.66 31.33
CA GLY A 314 -0.48 -20.80 32.42
C GLY A 314 0.23 -19.52 31.97
N LYS A 315 0.29 -19.23 30.65
CA LYS A 315 0.76 -17.92 30.19
C LYS A 315 -0.32 -16.84 30.42
N LYS A 316 0.09 -15.56 30.51
CA LYS A 316 -0.85 -14.44 30.58
C LYS A 316 -1.21 -13.97 29.16
N PRO A 317 -2.49 -13.98 28.75
CA PRO A 317 -2.88 -13.44 27.45
C PRO A 317 -2.70 -11.92 27.45
N LYS A 318 -2.27 -11.36 26.32
CA LYS A 318 -2.12 -9.91 26.13
C LYS A 318 -3.33 -9.30 25.45
N ARG A 319 -4.05 -10.10 24.66
CA ARG A 319 -5.22 -9.73 23.86
C ARG A 319 -6.50 -10.27 24.50
N THR A 320 -7.61 -9.58 24.28
CA THR A 320 -8.93 -9.97 24.78
C THR A 320 -9.80 -10.43 23.61
N ASN A 321 -10.18 -11.71 23.61
CA ASN A 321 -11.08 -12.28 22.61
C ASN A 321 -12.01 -13.32 23.24
N ASN A 322 -13.31 -13.04 23.23
CA ASN A 322 -14.31 -13.92 23.85
C ASN A 322 -14.45 -15.27 23.13
N ASN A 323 -14.14 -15.34 21.84
CA ASN A 323 -14.31 -16.54 21.03
C ASN A 323 -13.38 -17.68 21.45
N TYR A 324 -12.25 -17.36 22.08
CA TYR A 324 -11.22 -18.33 22.46
C TYR A 324 -11.15 -18.61 23.96
N LYS A 325 -12.08 -18.07 24.76
CA LYS A 325 -12.14 -18.30 26.22
C LYS A 325 -12.19 -19.78 26.61
N TYR A 326 -12.78 -20.64 25.78
CA TYR A 326 -12.84 -22.07 26.06
C TYR A 326 -11.44 -22.71 26.12
N LEU A 327 -10.44 -22.19 25.39
CA LEU A 327 -9.07 -22.70 25.37
C LEU A 327 -8.30 -22.49 26.69
N LEU A 328 -8.82 -21.62 27.57
CA LEU A 328 -8.25 -21.41 28.92
C LEU A 328 -8.33 -22.66 29.79
N ASN A 329 -9.28 -23.56 29.51
CA ASN A 329 -9.33 -24.88 30.11
C ASN A 329 -8.80 -25.91 29.10
N LYS A 330 -7.65 -26.52 29.39
CA LYS A 330 -7.03 -27.52 28.51
C LYS A 330 -7.95 -28.69 28.16
N LYS A 331 -8.88 -29.05 29.05
CA LYS A 331 -9.85 -30.14 28.83
C LYS A 331 -10.87 -29.82 27.73
N ASN A 332 -11.05 -28.55 27.38
CA ASN A 332 -11.98 -28.11 26.35
C ASN A 332 -11.34 -28.02 24.95
N ARG A 333 -10.02 -28.27 24.83
CA ARG A 333 -9.30 -28.21 23.56
C ARG A 333 -9.71 -29.39 22.68
N LYS A 334 -10.08 -29.08 21.45
CA LYS A 334 -10.42 -30.10 20.44
C LYS A 334 -9.15 -30.55 19.71
N PRO A 335 -9.14 -31.73 19.07
CA PRO A 335 -8.01 -32.18 18.24
C PRO A 335 -7.60 -31.16 17.18
N GLU A 336 -8.57 -30.42 16.62
CA GLU A 336 -8.33 -29.37 15.62
C GLU A 336 -7.56 -28.19 16.21
N ASP A 337 -7.79 -27.85 17.49
CA ASP A 337 -7.06 -26.77 18.17
C ASP A 337 -5.60 -27.14 18.36
N VAL A 338 -5.32 -28.38 18.78
CA VAL A 338 -3.95 -28.88 18.92
C VAL A 338 -3.22 -28.83 17.57
N LYS A 339 -3.86 -29.33 16.51
CA LYS A 339 -3.31 -29.31 15.15
C LYS A 339 -3.06 -27.88 14.65
N ARG A 340 -3.99 -26.96 14.91
CA ARG A 340 -3.87 -25.55 14.54
C ARG A 340 -2.72 -24.89 15.31
N TYR A 341 -2.60 -25.12 16.61
CA TYR A 341 -1.52 -24.60 17.44
C TYR A 341 -0.16 -25.12 16.96
N ASP A 342 -0.01 -26.43 16.75
CA ASP A 342 1.24 -27.02 16.25
C ASP A 342 1.64 -26.44 14.90
N THR A 343 0.67 -26.20 14.02
CA THR A 343 0.92 -25.59 12.70
C THR A 343 1.45 -24.16 12.85
N LEU A 344 0.78 -23.33 13.67
CA LEU A 344 1.18 -21.94 13.90
C LEU A 344 2.53 -21.85 14.64
N GLN A 345 2.78 -22.75 15.60
CA GLN A 345 4.05 -22.81 16.32
C GLN A 345 5.20 -23.22 15.39
N LYS A 346 5.00 -24.19 14.48
CA LYS A 346 6.00 -24.56 13.46
C LYS A 346 6.33 -23.40 12.53
N ILE A 347 5.33 -22.60 12.17
CA ILE A 347 5.53 -21.39 11.36
C ILE A 347 6.35 -20.37 12.15
N ASP A 348 5.97 -20.12 13.40
CA ASP A 348 6.63 -19.13 14.25
C ASP A 348 8.10 -19.47 14.53
N LYS A 349 8.39 -20.75 14.76
CA LYS A 349 9.74 -21.29 14.99
C LYS A 349 10.67 -21.20 13.77
N LYS A 350 10.14 -21.08 12.56
CA LYS A 350 10.95 -20.93 11.33
C LYS A 350 11.47 -19.51 11.13
N ARG A 351 10.90 -18.53 11.85
CA ARG A 351 11.30 -17.13 11.74
C ARG A 351 12.55 -16.90 12.57
N ILE A 352 13.45 -16.11 12.01
CA ILE A 352 14.72 -15.75 12.66
C ILE A 352 14.75 -14.27 12.99
N LEU A 353 15.61 -13.88 13.92
CA LEU A 353 15.94 -12.47 14.15
C LEU A 353 17.14 -12.09 13.31
N ILE A 354 17.01 -11.02 12.54
CA ILE A 354 18.09 -10.40 11.76
C ILE A 354 18.20 -8.96 12.24
N ASP A 355 19.25 -8.69 13.00
CA ASP A 355 19.54 -7.38 13.61
C ASP A 355 18.33 -6.82 14.38
N GLY A 356 17.61 -7.69 15.10
CA GLY A 356 16.44 -7.33 15.92
C GLY A 356 15.09 -7.31 15.17
N GLY A 357 15.08 -7.45 13.85
CA GLY A 357 13.86 -7.64 13.06
C GLY A 357 13.53 -9.11 12.86
N ARG A 358 12.26 -9.49 12.98
CA ARG A 358 11.78 -10.85 12.72
C ARG A 358 11.58 -11.06 11.23
N PHE A 359 12.30 -12.03 10.70
CA PHE A 359 12.36 -12.34 9.27
C PHE A 359 11.82 -13.73 8.98
N ASP A 360 11.02 -13.83 7.94
CA ASP A 360 10.46 -15.07 7.41
C ASP A 360 10.96 -15.30 5.98
N PHE A 361 11.79 -16.32 5.77
CA PHE A 361 12.32 -16.67 4.45
C PHE A 361 11.23 -17.09 3.47
N ASP A 362 10.04 -17.46 3.94
CA ASP A 362 8.90 -17.79 3.11
C ASP A 362 8.05 -16.56 2.75
N GLY A 363 8.41 -15.38 3.26
CA GLY A 363 7.70 -14.12 3.07
C GLY A 363 6.42 -14.03 3.90
N ALA A 364 5.57 -13.08 3.52
CA ALA A 364 4.29 -12.89 4.16
C ALA A 364 3.36 -14.07 3.89
N ARG A 365 2.48 -14.37 4.85
CA ARG A 365 1.49 -15.44 4.72
C ARG A 365 0.19 -14.89 4.10
N HIS A 366 -0.21 -13.70 4.52
CA HIS A 366 -1.44 -13.06 4.11
C HIS A 366 -1.15 -11.84 3.21
N PRO A 367 -2.02 -11.51 2.24
CA PRO A 367 -1.84 -10.35 1.38
C PRO A 367 -2.11 -9.04 2.13
N VAL A 368 -1.57 -7.94 1.61
CA VAL A 368 -1.97 -6.58 2.01
C VAL A 368 -3.43 -6.34 1.65
N LYS A 369 -4.19 -5.73 2.56
CA LYS A 369 -5.59 -5.33 2.34
C LYS A 369 -5.73 -3.80 2.45
N GLY A 370 -6.83 -3.26 1.94
CA GLY A 370 -7.18 -1.87 2.24
C GLY A 370 -7.66 -1.74 3.68
N GLY A 371 -7.12 -0.75 4.38
CA GLY A 371 -7.53 -0.35 5.71
C GLY A 371 -8.82 0.47 5.68
N THR A 372 -9.26 0.87 6.86
CA THR A 372 -10.53 1.59 7.09
C THR A 372 -10.39 3.11 7.06
N THR A 373 -9.17 3.65 6.95
CA THR A 373 -8.91 5.08 6.90
C THR A 373 -8.29 5.50 5.56
N PRO A 374 -8.68 6.64 4.96
CA PRO A 374 -9.66 7.59 5.49
C PRO A 374 -11.09 7.02 5.52
N VAL A 375 -11.84 7.33 6.58
CA VAL A 375 -13.21 6.85 6.75
C VAL A 375 -14.07 7.35 5.59
N GLY A 376 -14.91 6.49 5.01
CA GLY A 376 -15.74 6.84 3.85
C GLY A 376 -14.99 6.80 2.52
N THR A 377 -13.80 6.20 2.48
CA THR A 377 -13.12 5.83 1.23
C THR A 377 -13.24 4.32 0.96
N PRO A 378 -13.23 3.89 -0.31
CA PRO A 378 -13.22 2.46 -0.64
C PRO A 378 -11.94 1.77 -0.15
N ASN A 379 -12.08 0.56 0.38
CA ASN A 379 -10.97 -0.27 0.86
C ASN A 379 -10.51 -1.33 -0.17
N ASP A 380 -11.11 -1.35 -1.37
CA ASP A 380 -10.66 -2.10 -2.52
C ASP A 380 -9.74 -1.25 -3.42
N MET A 381 -8.85 -1.90 -4.18
CA MET A 381 -8.03 -1.20 -5.15
C MET A 381 -8.91 -0.66 -6.29
N LYS A 382 -8.71 0.62 -6.63
CA LYS A 382 -9.28 1.23 -7.83
C LYS A 382 -8.31 1.10 -9.00
N THR A 383 -8.89 1.08 -10.20
CA THR A 383 -8.15 0.92 -11.45
C THR A 383 -8.11 2.25 -12.19
N TYR A 384 -6.92 2.65 -12.62
CA TYR A 384 -6.63 3.87 -13.34
C TYR A 384 -6.00 3.48 -14.68
N ILE A 385 -6.46 4.11 -15.75
CA ILE A 385 -5.97 3.88 -17.10
C ILE A 385 -5.55 5.21 -17.70
N LYS A 386 -4.60 5.18 -18.64
CA LYS A 386 -4.17 6.37 -19.36
C LYS A 386 -5.36 7.10 -19.97
N LYS A 387 -5.36 8.43 -19.85
CA LYS A 387 -6.30 9.33 -20.51
C LYS A 387 -5.84 9.80 -21.88
#